data_AF-A0A3D5RWS3-F1
#
_entry.id   AF-A0A3D5RWS3-F1
#
_cell.length_a   1.000
_cell.length_b   1.000
_cell.length_c   1.000
_cell.angle_alpha   90.00
_cell.angle_beta   90.00
_cell.angle_gamma   90.00
#
_symmetry.space_group_name_H-M   'P 1'
#
loop_
_entity.id
_entity.type
_entity.pdbx_description
1 polymer ?
#
loop_
_entity_poly.entity_id
_entity_poly.type
_entity_poly.pdbx_seq_one_letter_code
_entity_poly.pdbx_strand_id
1 'polypeptide(L)'
;MSEKTNTNVKKTYTDPVTGKFIPGNPGGGRPKGSISFATKWKKFIEKIADNNEVEFDDVERELLSVAYKQAKAGNFSFYKDIFDRVYGKAKDEVKHSGAIGMFSIKDFIELTHGSTRDTEGFTDVREMAE
;
A
#
# COMPACT_ATOMS: atom_id res chain seq x y z
N MET A 1 23.38 31.03 8.41
CA MET A 1 23.10 30.04 9.47
C MET A 1 22.20 28.96 8.88
N SER A 2 22.59 27.68 8.96
CA SER A 2 21.83 26.55 8.42
C SER A 2 21.09 25.87 9.57
N GLU A 3 19.78 26.09 9.67
CA GLU A 3 18.93 25.38 10.60
C GLU A 3 18.77 23.93 10.12
N LYS A 4 19.26 22.97 10.93
CA LYS A 4 19.12 21.54 10.69
C LYS A 4 17.65 21.13 10.94
N THR A 5 16.86 20.94 9.89
CA THR A 5 15.40 20.73 10.01
C THR A 5 14.93 19.27 10.10
N ASN A 6 15.83 18.29 10.20
CA ASN A 6 15.46 16.87 10.27
C ASN A 6 15.82 16.23 11.62
N THR A 7 15.23 16.70 12.72
CA THR A 7 15.23 15.95 13.98
C THR A 7 14.21 14.82 13.90
N ASN A 8 14.72 13.58 13.82
CA ASN A 8 13.90 12.37 13.92
C ASN A 8 13.48 12.20 15.40
N VAL A 9 12.35 12.81 15.77
CA VAL A 9 11.81 12.70 17.13
C VAL A 9 11.37 11.25 17.35
N LYS A 10 11.89 10.59 18.39
CA LYS A 10 11.50 9.23 18.78
C LYS A 10 10.02 9.25 19.19
N LYS A 11 9.15 8.76 18.31
CA LYS A 11 7.70 8.75 18.52
C LYS A 11 7.31 7.53 19.37
N THR A 12 6.64 7.78 20.48
CA THR A 12 6.04 6.74 21.32
C THR A 12 4.58 6.58 20.92
N TYR A 13 4.24 5.42 20.35
CA TYR A 13 2.89 5.12 19.84
C TYR A 13 1.92 4.60 20.93
N THR A 14 2.45 4.45 22.14
CA THR A 14 1.81 3.79 23.27
C THR A 14 1.70 4.77 24.42
N ASP A 15 0.53 4.80 25.06
CA ASP A 15 0.31 5.55 26.30
C ASP A 15 1.20 4.94 27.40
N PRO A 16 2.08 5.74 28.03
CA PRO A 16 3.01 5.27 29.05
C PRO A 16 2.31 4.72 30.30
N VAL A 17 1.05 5.09 30.55
CA VAL A 17 0.28 4.66 31.73
C VAL A 17 -0.53 3.41 31.44
N THR A 18 -1.20 3.36 30.28
CA THR A 18 -2.13 2.25 29.97
C THR A 18 -1.53 1.17 29.08
N GLY A 19 -0.37 1.41 28.45
CA GLY A 19 0.23 0.48 27.50
C GLY A 19 -0.58 0.31 26.20
N LYS A 20 -1.67 1.07 26.03
CA LYS A 20 -2.54 0.99 24.86
C LYS A 20 -2.08 1.96 23.76
N PHE A 21 -2.44 1.65 22.52
CA PHE A 21 -2.23 2.57 21.40
C PHE A 21 -3.00 3.87 21.64
N ILE A 22 -2.33 5.01 21.46
CA ILE A 22 -2.97 6.32 21.54
C ILE A 22 -3.80 6.51 20.25
N PRO A 23 -5.14 6.64 20.33
CA PRO A 23 -5.97 6.93 19.16
C PRO A 23 -5.68 8.34 18.64
N GLY A 24 -5.63 8.49 17.31
CA GLY A 24 -5.20 9.72 16.66
C GLY A 24 -3.69 9.73 16.46
N ASN A 25 -3.28 9.28 15.27
CA ASN A 25 -1.93 9.25 14.72
C ASN A 25 -0.81 9.95 15.55
N PRO A 26 -0.32 9.32 16.64
CA PRO A 26 0.56 9.98 17.61
C PRO A 26 1.97 10.20 17.05
N GLY A 27 2.26 9.61 15.88
CA GLY A 27 3.59 9.62 15.29
C GLY A 27 3.64 9.67 13.77
N GLY A 28 2.63 10.12 13.03
CA GLY A 28 2.63 9.78 11.59
C GLY A 28 1.89 10.70 10.65
N GLY A 29 1.83 12.00 10.91
CA GLY A 29 1.59 12.94 9.81
C GLY A 29 2.77 12.93 8.83
N ARG A 30 2.54 13.33 7.58
CA ARG A 30 3.62 13.61 6.62
C ARG A 30 4.63 14.54 7.32
N PRO A 31 5.94 14.18 7.38
CA PRO A 31 6.92 14.97 8.13
C PRO A 31 6.89 16.44 7.71
N LYS A 32 7.05 17.36 8.67
CA LYS A 32 7.09 18.79 8.37
C LYS A 32 8.24 19.08 7.39
N GLY A 33 7.95 19.80 6.31
CA GLY A 33 8.90 20.05 5.22
C GLY A 33 8.91 19.01 4.09
N SER A 34 8.12 17.94 4.20
CA SER A 34 8.02 16.95 3.11
C SER A 34 7.33 17.54 1.88
N ILE A 35 8.08 17.75 0.81
CA ILE A 35 7.56 18.30 -0.45
C ILE A 35 6.83 17.23 -1.26
N SER A 36 5.59 17.48 -1.70
CA SER A 36 4.81 16.57 -2.55
C SER A 36 5.46 16.39 -3.92
N PHE A 37 5.11 15.30 -4.63
CA PHE A 37 5.63 15.10 -5.98
C PHE A 37 5.21 16.25 -6.90
N ALA A 38 3.95 16.67 -6.86
CA ALA A 38 3.44 17.82 -7.61
C ALA A 38 4.26 19.10 -7.35
N THR A 39 4.63 19.39 -6.10
CA THR A 39 5.47 20.56 -5.80
C THR A 39 6.91 20.39 -6.31
N LYS A 40 7.48 19.19 -6.29
CA LYS A 40 8.80 18.93 -6.91
C LYS A 40 8.74 19.08 -8.43
N TRP A 41 7.68 18.56 -9.05
CA TRP A 41 7.42 18.66 -10.49
C TRP A 41 7.33 20.12 -10.93
N LYS A 42 6.53 20.93 -10.25
CA LYS A 42 6.41 22.36 -10.53
C LYS A 42 7.76 23.08 -10.45
N LYS A 43 8.51 22.87 -9.37
CA LYS A 43 9.85 23.48 -9.19
C LYS A 43 10.85 23.05 -10.26
N PHE A 44 10.73 21.81 -10.76
CA PHE A 44 11.59 21.31 -11.82
C PHE A 44 11.29 22.01 -13.15
N ILE A 45 10.00 22.15 -13.51
CA ILE A 45 9.59 22.87 -14.72
C ILE A 45 9.95 24.35 -14.60
N GLU A 46 9.66 25.01 -13.47
CA GLU A 46 10.06 26.41 -13.21
C GLU A 46 11.56 26.60 -13.43
N LYS A 47 12.41 25.70 -12.90
CA LYS A 47 13.86 25.79 -13.08
C LYS A 47 14.32 25.62 -14.54
N ILE A 48 13.65 24.77 -15.31
CA ILE A 48 13.98 24.58 -16.74
C ILE A 48 13.52 25.80 -17.54
N ALA A 49 12.33 26.30 -17.26
CA ALA A 49 11.79 27.51 -17.86
C ALA A 49 12.74 28.70 -17.64
N ASP A 50 13.18 28.92 -16.40
CA ASP A 50 14.13 29.96 -16.03
C ASP A 50 15.47 29.81 -16.78
N ASN A 51 16.00 28.58 -16.88
CA ASN A 51 17.28 28.32 -17.55
C ASN A 51 17.22 28.52 -19.07
N ASN A 52 16.06 28.33 -19.68
CA ASN A 52 15.86 28.37 -21.12
C ASN A 52 15.18 29.68 -21.57
N GLU A 53 14.87 30.59 -20.64
CA GLU A 53 14.14 31.84 -20.91
C GLU A 53 12.80 31.64 -21.64
N VAL A 54 12.12 30.54 -21.32
CA VAL A 54 10.81 30.17 -21.91
C VAL A 54 9.73 30.16 -20.84
N GLU A 55 8.47 30.17 -21.25
CA GLU A 55 7.34 30.08 -20.33
C GLU A 55 7.22 28.66 -19.72
N PHE A 56 6.78 28.59 -18.47
CA PHE A 56 6.48 27.34 -17.77
C PHE A 56 5.59 26.41 -18.61
N ASP A 57 4.51 26.96 -19.19
CA ASP A 57 3.52 26.21 -19.96
C ASP A 57 4.10 25.61 -21.24
N ASP A 58 5.14 26.22 -21.82
CA ASP A 58 5.80 25.71 -23.03
C ASP A 58 6.68 24.51 -22.69
N VAL A 59 7.43 24.58 -21.58
CA VAL A 59 8.24 23.45 -21.08
C VAL A 59 7.34 22.26 -20.73
N GLU A 60 6.21 22.51 -20.05
CA GLU A 60 5.26 21.46 -19.73
C GLU A 60 4.66 20.82 -21.00
N ARG A 61 4.30 21.63 -22.00
CA ARG A 61 3.81 21.15 -23.30
C ARG A 61 4.84 20.29 -24.03
N GLU A 62 6.11 20.66 -24.03
CA GLU A 62 7.17 19.85 -24.63
C GLU A 62 7.33 18.50 -23.93
N LEU A 63 7.36 18.49 -22.60
CA LEU A 63 7.41 17.27 -21.79
C LEU A 63 6.22 16.34 -22.07
N LEU A 64 5.01 16.91 -22.15
CA LEU A 64 3.80 16.18 -22.51
C LEU A 64 3.86 15.65 -23.95
N SER A 65 4.46 16.39 -24.89
CA SER A 65 4.61 15.95 -26.28
C SER A 65 5.48 14.69 -26.41
N VAL A 66 6.58 14.62 -25.63
CA VAL A 66 7.47 13.45 -25.60
C VAL A 66 6.74 12.27 -24.98
N ALA A 67 6.03 12.51 -23.88
CA ALA A 67 5.28 11.47 -23.20
C ALA A 67 4.14 10.92 -24.08
N TYR A 68 3.45 11.79 -24.85
CA TYR A 68 2.46 11.38 -25.85
C TYR A 68 3.07 10.51 -26.96
N LYS A 69 4.26 10.87 -27.47
CA LYS A 69 4.97 10.06 -28.48
C LYS A 69 5.31 8.67 -27.95
N GLN A 70 5.79 8.57 -26.71
CA GLN A 70 6.07 7.26 -26.09
C GLN A 70 4.80 6.44 -25.83
N ALA A 71 3.73 7.10 -25.38
CA ALA A 71 2.42 6.47 -25.21
C ALA A 71 1.91 5.88 -26.53
N LYS A 72 2.04 6.62 -27.64
CA LYS A 72 1.69 6.15 -28.98
C LYS A 72 2.55 4.97 -29.44
N ALA A 73 3.80 4.88 -29.00
CA ALA A 73 4.69 3.75 -29.25
C ALA A 73 4.40 2.53 -28.35
N GLY A 74 3.36 2.59 -27.51
CA GLY A 74 2.97 1.50 -26.60
C GLY A 74 3.65 1.55 -25.22
N ASN A 75 4.56 2.50 -24.98
CA ASN A 75 5.16 2.70 -23.66
C ASN A 75 4.35 3.73 -22.86
N PHE A 76 3.24 3.27 -22.28
CA PHE A 76 2.30 4.12 -21.54
C PHE A 76 2.70 4.33 -20.07
N SER A 77 3.64 3.53 -19.55
CA SER A 77 3.99 3.49 -18.14
C SER A 77 4.49 4.84 -17.64
N PHE A 78 5.34 5.52 -18.41
CA PHE A 78 5.93 6.81 -18.02
C PHE A 78 4.90 7.94 -17.96
N TYR A 79 4.06 8.05 -18.99
CA TYR A 79 2.99 9.05 -19.06
C TYR A 79 1.99 8.86 -17.90
N LYS A 80 1.54 7.62 -17.69
CA LYS A 80 0.60 7.27 -16.63
C LYS A 80 1.16 7.58 -15.24
N ASP A 81 2.41 7.23 -14.96
CA ASP A 81 3.01 7.44 -13.64
C ASP A 81 3.16 8.92 -13.29
N ILE A 82 3.49 9.78 -14.27
CA ILE A 82 3.55 11.22 -14.04
C ILE A 82 2.15 11.76 -13.75
N PHE A 83 1.15 11.41 -14.57
CA PHE A 83 -0.22 11.87 -14.37
C PHE A 83 -0.80 11.43 -13.03
N ASP A 84 -0.65 10.16 -12.69
CA ASP A 84 -1.13 9.59 -11.43
C ASP A 84 -0.49 10.25 -10.20
N ARG A 85 0.76 10.73 -10.31
CA ARG A 85 1.50 11.38 -9.21
C ARG A 85 1.28 12.89 -9.12
N VAL A 86 1.01 13.56 -10.23
CA VAL A 86 0.76 15.01 -10.28
C VAL A 86 -0.70 15.32 -10.00
N TYR A 87 -1.61 14.64 -10.70
CA TYR A 87 -3.06 14.91 -10.67
C TYR A 87 -3.83 13.94 -9.79
N GLY A 88 -3.22 12.83 -9.40
CA GLY A 88 -3.84 11.77 -8.63
C GLY A 88 -4.37 10.64 -9.52
N LYS A 89 -4.60 9.48 -8.90
CA LYS A 89 -5.19 8.32 -9.58
C LYS A 89 -6.71 8.44 -9.63
N ALA A 90 -7.30 7.91 -10.70
CA ALA A 90 -8.74 7.64 -10.73
C ALA A 90 -9.11 6.73 -9.54
N LYS A 91 -10.28 6.96 -8.94
CA LYS A 91 -10.78 6.12 -7.85
C LYS A 91 -11.21 4.78 -8.44
N ASP A 92 -10.52 3.71 -8.04
CA ASP A 92 -10.96 2.36 -8.38
C ASP A 92 -12.14 2.00 -7.45
N GLU A 93 -13.33 1.82 -8.03
CA GLU A 93 -14.49 1.27 -7.30
C GLU A 93 -14.31 -0.24 -7.17
N VAL A 94 -13.58 -0.68 -6.15
CA VAL A 94 -13.53 -2.10 -5.81
C VAL A 94 -14.85 -2.48 -5.14
N LYS A 95 -15.75 -3.12 -5.89
CA LYS A 95 -16.96 -3.76 -5.32
C LYS A 95 -16.54 -4.98 -4.53
N HIS A 96 -16.49 -4.87 -3.20
CA HIS A 96 -16.29 -6.02 -2.33
C HIS A 96 -17.59 -6.83 -2.22
N SER A 97 -17.66 -7.99 -2.87
CA SER A 97 -18.71 -8.99 -2.63
C SER A 97 -18.17 -10.06 -1.67
N GLY A 98 -18.27 -9.80 -0.38
CA GLY A 98 -18.02 -10.81 0.65
C GLY A 98 -19.34 -11.38 1.14
N ALA A 99 -19.67 -12.61 0.78
CA ALA A 99 -20.67 -13.36 1.53
C ALA A 99 -20.05 -13.67 2.91
N ILE A 100 -20.50 -12.97 3.95
CA ILE A 100 -20.14 -13.31 5.33
C ILE A 100 -20.89 -14.60 5.65
N GLY A 101 -20.27 -15.74 5.31
CA GLY A 101 -20.70 -17.03 5.80
C GLY A 101 -20.49 -17.05 7.31
N MET A 102 -21.57 -16.90 8.07
CA MET A 102 -21.56 -17.04 9.52
C MET A 102 -21.40 -18.52 9.84
N PHE A 103 -20.18 -19.04 9.72
CA PHE A 103 -19.87 -20.41 10.11
C PHE A 103 -20.02 -20.52 11.61
N SER A 104 -20.96 -21.35 12.04
CA SER A 104 -21.11 -21.71 13.45
C SER A 104 -19.86 -22.49 13.88
N ILE A 105 -19.42 -22.34 15.13
CA ILE A 105 -18.34 -23.17 15.71
C ILE A 105 -18.67 -24.67 15.56
N LYS A 106 -19.96 -25.03 15.50
CA LYS A 106 -20.41 -26.41 15.26
C LYS A 106 -20.02 -26.93 13.88
N ASP A 107 -20.13 -26.11 12.84
CA ASP A 107 -19.81 -26.48 11.46
C ASP A 107 -18.29 -26.75 11.30
N PHE A 108 -17.46 -26.04 12.07
CA PHE A 108 -16.02 -26.25 12.10
C PHE A 108 -15.63 -27.54 12.85
N ILE A 109 -16.38 -27.90 13.89
CA ILE A 109 -16.15 -29.13 14.67
C ILE A 109 -16.55 -30.37 13.84
N GLU A 110 -17.65 -30.31 13.09
CA GLU A 110 -18.07 -31.43 12.23
C GLU A 110 -17.06 -31.69 11.09
N LEU A 111 -16.47 -30.63 10.52
CA LEU A 111 -15.45 -30.77 9.47
C LEU A 111 -14.14 -31.39 9.97
N THR A 112 -13.83 -31.24 11.27
CA THR A 112 -12.58 -31.71 11.88
C THR A 112 -12.68 -33.12 12.45
N HIS A 113 -13.90 -33.65 12.67
CA HIS A 113 -14.11 -34.97 13.30
C HIS A 113 -14.77 -36.01 12.39
N GLY A 114 -15.13 -35.66 11.15
CA GLY A 114 -15.74 -36.56 10.16
C GLY A 114 -14.78 -37.55 9.46
N SER A 115 -13.75 -38.05 10.14
CA SER A 115 -12.91 -39.14 9.61
C SER A 115 -12.69 -40.23 10.66
N THR A 116 -13.77 -40.83 11.14
CA THR A 116 -13.69 -42.21 11.64
C THR A 116 -13.67 -43.12 10.42
N ARG A 117 -12.46 -43.44 9.95
CA ARG A 117 -12.24 -44.60 9.08
C ARG A 117 -12.60 -45.84 9.88
N ASP A 118 -13.47 -46.64 9.31
CA ASP A 118 -13.84 -47.97 9.79
C ASP A 118 -12.56 -48.82 9.93
N THR A 119 -12.14 -49.09 11.16
CA THR A 119 -11.12 -50.11 11.44
C THR A 119 -11.81 -51.32 12.05
N GLU A 120 -12.62 -52.02 11.24
CA GLU A 120 -12.90 -53.43 11.49
C GLU A 120 -11.76 -54.25 10.86
N GLY A 121 -10.94 -54.87 11.70
CA GLY A 121 -9.97 -55.87 11.29
C GLY A 121 -8.53 -55.64 11.73
N PHE A 122 -8.27 -55.71 13.04
CA PHE A 122 -6.95 -56.09 13.55
C PHE A 122 -7.12 -56.84 14.89
N THR A 123 -7.32 -58.15 14.80
CA THR A 123 -7.26 -59.06 15.95
C THR A 123 -5.84 -59.10 16.52
N ASP A 124 -5.74 -58.77 17.81
CA ASP A 124 -4.53 -58.72 18.61
C ASP A 124 -3.91 -60.13 18.77
N VAL A 125 -2.72 -60.33 18.22
CA VAL A 125 -1.89 -61.53 18.38
C VAL A 125 -1.05 -61.37 19.64
N ARG A 126 -1.65 -61.61 20.82
CA ARG A 126 -0.89 -61.81 22.06
C ARG A 126 -1.72 -62.39 23.22
N GLU A 127 -2.24 -63.59 23.05
CA GLU A 127 -2.60 -64.46 24.18
C GLU A 127 -2.50 -65.94 23.80
N MET A 128 -1.26 -66.41 23.61
CA MET A 128 -0.90 -67.84 23.66
C MET A 128 0.48 -67.96 24.30
N ALA A 129 0.48 -67.90 25.63
CA ALA A 129 1.57 -68.35 26.46
C ALA A 129 0.96 -68.93 27.74
N GLU A 130 0.49 -70.17 27.66
CA GLU A 130 0.59 -71.22 28.67
C GLU A 130 0.22 -72.58 28.05
#